data_AF-A0A7V2X9Y8-F1
#
_entry.id   AF-A0A7V2X9Y8-F1
#
_cell.length_a   1.000
_cell.length_b   1.000
_cell.length_c   1.000
_cell.angle_alpha   90.00
_cell.angle_beta   90.00
_cell.angle_gamma   90.00
#
_symmetry.space_group_name_H-M   'P 1'
#
loop_
_entity.id
_entity.type
_entity.pdbx_description
1 polymer ?
#
loop_
_entity_poly.entity_id
_entity_poly.type
_entity_poly.pdbx_seq_one_letter_code
_entity_poly.pdbx_strand_id
1 'polypeptide(L)'
;MNLFFQFRTLCVYPLLAAFLLSSVGCSYRPAYLQEAKKTEVSERWKVQKIDPNRLSADEKAALEQFGTPEYVRFYRRLSQKREQVYAWIYPDPVRFVTFIDGKKIDYVVLDDDLTSLNERERNLRFWSLVIAGSVATVGLLYYAVVAKKK
;
A
#
# COMPACT_ATOMS: atom_id res chain seq x y z
N MET A 1 -45.22 -13.93 9.08
CA MET A 1 -44.04 -14.06 8.20
C MET A 1 -43.35 -12.70 8.14
N ASN A 2 -42.31 -12.47 8.95
CA ASN A 2 -41.75 -11.14 9.20
C ASN A 2 -40.77 -10.72 8.09
N LEU A 3 -41.28 -10.04 7.05
CA LEU A 3 -40.51 -9.49 5.94
C LEU A 3 -39.37 -8.54 6.39
N PHE A 4 -39.54 -7.86 7.53
CA PHE A 4 -38.54 -6.94 8.08
C PHE A 4 -37.24 -7.61 8.55
N PHE A 5 -37.28 -8.92 8.84
CA PHE A 5 -36.09 -9.64 9.33
C PHE A 5 -35.15 -10.05 8.19
N GLN A 6 -35.69 -10.34 7.01
CA GLN A 6 -34.88 -10.78 5.86
C GLN A 6 -34.06 -9.63 5.24
N PHE A 7 -34.58 -8.40 5.28
CA PHE A 7 -33.89 -7.21 4.74
C PHE A 7 -32.63 -6.83 5.53
N ARG A 8 -32.62 -7.05 6.85
CA ARG A 8 -31.46 -6.72 7.70
C ARG A 8 -30.29 -7.67 7.50
N THR A 9 -30.54 -8.96 7.26
CA THR A 9 -29.48 -9.94 6.97
C THR A 9 -28.86 -9.74 5.59
N LEU A 10 -29.63 -9.35 4.58
CA LEU A 10 -29.14 -9.20 3.20
C LEU A 10 -28.17 -8.04 3.00
N CYS A 11 -28.22 -6.98 3.82
CA CYS A 11 -27.32 -5.83 3.71
C CYS A 11 -26.02 -5.95 4.54
N VAL A 12 -26.01 -6.76 5.61
CA VAL A 12 -24.85 -6.85 6.52
C VAL A 12 -23.71 -7.67 5.92
N TYR A 13 -24.02 -8.79 5.24
CA TYR A 13 -23.01 -9.63 4.59
C TYR A 13 -22.24 -8.94 3.45
N PRO A 14 -22.85 -8.17 2.52
CA PRO A 14 -22.09 -7.47 1.49
C PRO A 14 -21.24 -6.32 2.05
N LEU A 15 -21.69 -5.65 3.12
CA LEU A 15 -20.89 -4.63 3.82
C LEU A 15 -19.66 -5.23 4.51
N LEU A 16 -19.81 -6.40 5.15
CA LEU A 16 -18.70 -7.12 5.75
C LEU A 16 -17.69 -7.62 4.70
N ALA A 17 -18.20 -8.13 3.57
CA ALA A 17 -17.37 -8.58 2.45
C ALA A 17 -16.60 -7.42 1.80
N ALA A 18 -17.23 -6.26 1.62
CA ALA A 18 -16.57 -5.05 1.11
C ALA A 18 -15.47 -4.55 2.07
N PHE A 19 -15.68 -4.67 3.39
CA PHE A 19 -14.66 -4.30 4.38
C PHE A 19 -13.44 -5.23 4.33
N LEU A 20 -13.67 -6.56 4.20
CA LEU A 20 -12.59 -7.55 4.12
C LEU A 20 -11.77 -7.45 2.82
N LEU A 21 -12.41 -7.13 1.69
CA LEU A 21 -11.76 -7.02 0.38
C LEU A 21 -10.96 -5.72 0.19
N SER A 22 -11.10 -4.72 1.07
CA SER A 22 -10.37 -3.45 0.98
C SER A 22 -8.87 -3.55 1.28
N SER A 23 -8.39 -4.71 1.75
CA SER A 23 -7.01 -4.92 2.19
C SER A 23 -6.13 -5.66 1.19
N VAL A 24 -6.60 -5.87 -0.05
CA VAL A 24 -5.71 -6.34 -1.13
C VAL A 24 -4.75 -5.20 -1.48
N GLY A 25 -3.64 -5.14 -0.75
CA GLY A 25 -2.57 -4.19 -0.96
C GLY A 25 -2.04 -4.33 -2.37
N CYS A 26 -2.48 -3.45 -3.27
CA CYS A 26 -1.83 -3.24 -4.55
C CYS A 26 -0.39 -2.85 -4.25
N SER A 27 0.55 -3.78 -4.48
CA SER A 27 1.98 -3.48 -4.48
C SER A 27 2.19 -2.35 -5.49
N TYR A 28 2.65 -1.20 -5.01
CA TYR A 28 2.74 0.00 -5.81
C TYR A 28 3.80 -0.20 -6.89
N ARG A 29 3.39 -0.03 -8.14
CA ARG A 29 4.27 -0.08 -9.32
C ARG A 29 4.23 1.30 -9.97
N PRO A 30 5.39 1.92 -10.30
CA PRO A 30 5.39 3.22 -10.96
C PRO A 30 4.74 3.09 -12.33
N ALA A 31 3.99 4.12 -12.72
CA ALA A 31 3.24 4.13 -13.97
C ALA A 31 4.11 3.98 -15.23
N TYR A 32 5.39 4.36 -15.14
CA TYR A 32 6.38 4.26 -16.23
C TYR A 32 6.98 2.85 -16.39
N LEU A 33 6.91 1.97 -15.39
CA LEU A 33 7.43 0.60 -15.51
C LEU A 33 6.41 -0.27 -16.25
N GLN A 34 6.52 -0.39 -17.58
CA GLN A 34 5.67 -1.26 -18.40
C GLN A 34 5.90 -2.75 -18.15
N GLU A 35 7.17 -3.16 -18.01
CA GLU A 35 7.55 -4.54 -17.72
C GLU A 35 8.64 -4.57 -16.65
N ALA A 36 8.42 -5.35 -15.60
CA ALA A 36 9.34 -5.51 -14.50
C ALA A 36 9.15 -6.87 -13.82
N LYS A 37 10.27 -7.46 -13.36
CA LYS A 37 10.26 -8.74 -12.64
C LYS A 37 10.54 -8.50 -11.15
N LYS A 38 9.75 -9.12 -10.28
CA LYS A 38 10.04 -9.12 -8.83
C LYS A 38 11.39 -9.78 -8.58
N THR A 39 12.16 -9.23 -7.65
CA THR A 39 13.40 -9.83 -7.17
C THR A 39 13.22 -10.44 -5.79
N GLU A 40 14.22 -11.15 -5.29
CA GLU A 40 14.24 -11.70 -3.92
C GLU A 40 14.27 -10.60 -2.84
N VAL A 41 14.72 -9.40 -3.19
CA VAL A 41 14.73 -8.26 -2.28
C VAL A 41 13.36 -7.59 -2.31
N SER A 42 12.79 -7.42 -1.11
CA SER A 42 11.49 -6.77 -0.94
C SER A 42 11.45 -5.39 -1.60
N GLU A 43 10.31 -5.09 -2.22
CA GLU A 43 10.05 -3.83 -2.92
C GLU A 43 11.06 -3.46 -4.02
N ARG A 44 11.87 -4.42 -4.49
CA ARG A 44 12.80 -4.25 -5.60
C ARG A 44 12.37 -5.01 -6.85
N TRP A 45 12.40 -4.29 -7.96
CA TRP A 45 11.97 -4.73 -9.27
C TRP A 45 13.12 -4.63 -10.25
N LYS A 46 13.37 -5.71 -11.01
CA LYS A 46 14.28 -5.69 -12.15
C LYS A 46 13.56 -5.08 -13.34
N VAL A 47 14.12 -4.02 -13.90
CA VAL A 47 13.54 -3.29 -15.03
C VAL A 47 13.69 -4.12 -16.29
N GLN A 48 12.61 -4.28 -17.06
CA GLN A 48 12.65 -4.86 -18.40
C GLN A 48 12.31 -3.82 -19.45
N LYS A 49 11.28 -2.99 -19.18
CA LYS A 49 10.83 -1.96 -20.10
C LYS A 49 10.29 -0.74 -19.38
N ILE A 50 10.74 0.44 -19.81
CA ILE A 50 10.27 1.75 -19.37
C ILE A 50 9.46 2.39 -20.50
N ASP A 51 8.37 3.08 -20.16
CA ASP A 51 7.62 3.96 -21.05
C ASP A 51 8.13 5.40 -20.94
N PRO A 52 8.85 5.92 -21.95
CA PRO A 52 9.36 7.29 -21.90
C PRO A 52 8.26 8.36 -21.84
N ASN A 53 7.04 8.06 -22.32
CA ASN A 53 5.95 9.03 -22.35
C ASN A 53 5.35 9.28 -20.97
N ARG A 54 5.58 8.37 -20.02
CA ARG A 54 5.04 8.44 -18.66
C ARG A 54 6.05 8.93 -17.63
N LEU A 55 7.26 9.25 -18.05
CA LEU A 55 8.30 9.79 -17.19
C LEU A 55 8.07 11.28 -16.93
N SER A 56 8.36 11.71 -15.72
CA SER A 56 8.48 13.12 -15.35
C SER A 56 9.66 13.78 -16.06
N ALA A 57 9.79 15.10 -15.92
CA ALA A 57 10.94 15.84 -16.47
C ALA A 57 12.28 15.35 -15.86
N ASP A 58 12.34 15.19 -14.53
CA ASP A 58 13.57 14.78 -13.86
C ASP A 58 13.92 13.31 -14.14
N GLU A 59 12.93 12.44 -14.27
CA GLU A 59 13.13 11.05 -14.65
C GLU A 59 13.62 10.92 -16.08
N LYS A 60 13.10 11.73 -17.01
CA LYS A 60 13.61 11.81 -18.39
C LYS A 60 15.05 12.27 -18.39
N ALA A 61 15.37 13.34 -17.66
CA ALA A 61 16.74 13.82 -17.55
C ALA A 61 17.68 12.75 -16.98
N ALA A 62 17.24 12.00 -15.97
CA ALA A 62 18.02 10.90 -15.41
C ALA A 62 18.20 9.73 -16.41
N LEU A 63 17.14 9.40 -17.17
CA LEU A 63 17.19 8.36 -18.20
C LEU A 63 18.13 8.76 -19.35
N GLU A 64 18.10 10.02 -19.77
CA GLU A 64 19.01 10.57 -20.80
C GLU A 64 20.46 10.62 -20.31
N GLN A 65 20.67 10.96 -19.03
CA GLN A 65 22.01 11.11 -18.46
C GLN A 65 22.68 9.77 -18.12
N PHE A 66 21.92 8.81 -17.59
CA PHE A 66 22.47 7.57 -17.03
C PHE A 66 22.01 6.30 -17.76
N GLY A 67 21.09 6.42 -18.71
CA GLY A 67 20.50 5.28 -19.39
C GLY A 67 19.46 4.56 -18.53
N THR A 68 19.07 3.36 -18.95
CA THR A 68 18.04 2.57 -18.27
C THR A 68 18.59 1.96 -16.98
N PRO A 69 17.96 2.18 -15.81
CA PRO A 69 18.39 1.53 -14.57
C PRO A 69 18.14 0.02 -14.62
N GLU A 70 18.99 -0.76 -13.96
CA GLU A 70 18.78 -2.22 -13.89
C GLU A 70 17.68 -2.57 -12.87
N TYR A 71 17.62 -1.82 -11.76
CA TYR A 71 16.61 -2.03 -10.73
C TYR A 71 15.93 -0.74 -10.31
N VAL A 72 14.66 -0.88 -9.91
CA VAL A 72 13.91 0.14 -9.18
C VAL A 72 13.53 -0.44 -7.82
N ARG A 73 13.82 0.29 -6.75
CA ARG A 73 13.44 -0.12 -5.39
C ARG A 73 12.64 0.96 -4.70
N PHE A 74 11.58 0.56 -4.01
CA PHE A 74 10.78 1.45 -3.19
C PHE A 74 11.22 1.46 -1.74
N TYR A 75 11.11 2.64 -1.15
CA TYR A 75 11.42 2.96 0.22
C TYR A 75 10.34 3.88 0.79
N ARG A 76 10.43 4.12 2.08
CA ARG A 76 9.65 5.14 2.78
C ARG A 76 10.58 6.20 3.31
N ARG A 77 10.15 7.46 3.22
CA ARG A 77 10.84 8.56 3.88
C ARG A 77 10.64 8.43 5.39
N LEU A 78 11.71 8.64 6.16
CA LEU A 78 11.64 8.75 7.62
C LEU A 78 10.96 10.07 8.00
N SER A 79 9.64 10.11 7.93
CA SER A 79 8.81 11.25 8.28
C SER A 79 7.44 10.79 8.76
N GLN A 80 6.69 11.67 9.43
CA GLN A 80 5.33 11.35 9.90
C GLN A 80 4.40 10.90 8.77
N LYS A 81 4.58 11.48 7.56
CA LYS A 81 3.78 11.18 6.37
C LYS A 81 4.20 9.90 5.64
N ARG A 82 5.42 9.37 5.92
CA ARG A 82 5.99 8.18 5.27
C ARG A 82 5.81 8.17 3.75
N GLU A 83 6.16 9.31 3.14
CA GLU A 83 6.10 9.50 1.69
C GLU A 83 6.86 8.38 0.98
N GLN A 84 6.31 7.91 -0.14
CA GLN A 84 6.94 6.86 -0.91
C GLN A 84 8.12 7.45 -1.70
N VAL A 85 9.28 6.85 -1.51
CA VAL A 85 10.51 7.19 -2.21
C VAL A 85 10.85 6.01 -3.11
N TYR A 86 11.37 6.25 -4.30
CA TYR A 86 11.96 5.18 -5.11
C TYR A 86 13.33 5.56 -5.60
N ALA A 87 14.20 4.56 -5.69
CA ALA A 87 15.54 4.69 -6.20
C ALA A 87 15.68 3.88 -7.48
N TRP A 88 16.26 4.51 -8.50
CA TRP A 88 16.84 3.86 -9.66
C TRP A 88 18.26 3.43 -9.30
N ILE A 89 18.55 2.14 -9.52
CA ILE A 89 19.80 1.51 -9.11
C ILE A 89 20.56 1.10 -10.37
N TYR A 90 21.77 1.62 -10.49
CA TYR A 90 22.75 1.27 -11.51
C TYR A 90 23.89 0.53 -10.79
N PRO A 91 24.17 -0.73 -11.11
CA PRO A 91 25.22 -1.46 -10.42
C PRO A 91 26.63 -1.16 -10.93
N ASP A 92 26.78 -0.68 -12.18
CA ASP A 92 28.10 -0.41 -12.77
C ASP A 92 28.14 0.91 -13.56
N PRO A 93 28.84 1.94 -13.06
CA PRO A 93 29.30 2.08 -11.68
C PRO A 93 28.12 2.18 -10.71
N VAL A 94 28.32 1.78 -9.45
CA VAL A 94 27.26 1.79 -8.42
C VAL A 94 26.73 3.22 -8.22
N ARG A 95 25.47 3.46 -8.62
CA ARG A 95 24.78 4.74 -8.48
C ARG A 95 23.33 4.54 -8.09
N PHE A 96 22.85 5.49 -7.30
CA PHE A 96 21.46 5.58 -6.88
C PHE A 96 20.92 6.95 -7.27
N VAL A 97 19.81 6.96 -8.00
CA VAL A 97 19.07 8.19 -8.29
C VAL A 97 17.71 8.09 -7.64
N THR A 98 17.45 8.96 -6.66
CA THR A 98 16.25 8.92 -5.82
C THR A 98 15.21 9.93 -6.27
N PHE A 99 13.95 9.53 -6.17
CA PHE A 99 12.80 10.32 -6.58
C PHE A 99 11.67 10.25 -5.57
N ILE A 100 10.90 11.34 -5.46
CA ILE A 100 9.58 11.38 -4.85
C ILE A 100 8.64 12.04 -5.85
N ASP A 101 7.55 11.34 -6.19
CA ASP A 101 6.53 11.84 -7.12
C ASP A 101 7.11 12.40 -8.43
N GLY A 102 8.05 11.64 -9.03
CA GLY A 102 8.73 12.04 -10.26
C GLY A 102 9.81 13.11 -10.10
N LYS A 103 9.99 13.74 -8.94
CA LYS A 103 11.04 14.74 -8.73
C LYS A 103 12.30 14.12 -8.18
N LYS A 104 13.45 14.45 -8.77
CA LYS A 104 14.76 14.00 -8.27
C LYS A 104 15.08 14.70 -6.95
N ILE A 105 15.61 13.94 -6.00
CA ILE A 105 16.01 14.44 -4.68
C ILE A 105 17.43 14.00 -4.39
N ASP A 106 18.25 14.94 -3.93
CA ASP A 106 19.67 14.70 -3.66
C ASP A 106 19.92 14.00 -2.32
N TYR A 107 19.10 14.29 -1.31
CA TYR A 107 19.22 13.67 0.01
C TYR A 107 17.85 13.38 0.63
N VAL A 108 17.65 12.14 1.04
CA VAL A 108 16.45 11.71 1.77
C VAL A 108 16.85 10.68 2.80
N VAL A 109 16.40 10.89 4.04
CA VAL A 109 16.55 9.88 5.10
C VAL A 109 15.48 8.82 4.88
N LEU A 110 15.93 7.59 4.67
CA LEU A 110 15.08 6.43 4.42
C LEU A 110 14.73 5.74 5.74
N ASP A 111 13.53 5.19 5.79
CA ASP A 111 13.04 4.35 6.88
C ASP A 111 13.33 2.87 6.54
N ASP A 112 13.81 2.11 7.52
CA ASP A 112 14.06 0.68 7.39
C ASP A 112 12.75 -0.12 7.29
N ASP A 113 11.67 0.42 7.87
CA ASP A 113 10.34 -0.15 7.75
C ASP A 113 9.71 0.28 6.40
N LEU A 114 9.52 -0.69 5.50
CA LEU A 114 8.94 -0.45 4.18
C LEU A 114 7.39 -0.41 4.21
N THR A 115 6.78 -0.67 5.35
CA THR A 115 5.32 -0.69 5.47
C THR A 115 4.72 0.70 5.24
N SER A 116 3.52 0.69 4.65
CA SER A 116 2.81 1.92 4.30
C SER A 116 2.27 2.70 5.50
N LEU A 117 2.12 2.05 6.66
CA LEU A 117 1.50 2.64 7.85
C LEU A 117 2.56 3.03 8.86
N ASN A 118 2.42 4.21 9.45
CA ASN A 118 3.21 4.54 10.63
C ASN A 118 2.71 3.74 11.86
N GLU A 119 3.50 3.72 12.93
CA GLU A 119 3.15 2.94 14.13
C GLU A 119 1.83 3.40 14.76
N ARG A 120 1.56 4.70 14.71
CA ARG A 120 0.33 5.30 15.26
C ARG A 120 -0.91 4.81 14.50
N GLU A 121 -0.88 4.84 13.17
CA GLU A 121 -1.95 4.37 12.29
C GLU A 121 -2.14 2.87 12.41
N ARG A 122 -1.04 2.11 12.47
CA ARG A 122 -1.07 0.67 12.70
C ARG A 122 -1.77 0.36 14.03
N ASN A 123 -1.40 1.05 15.10
CA ASN A 123 -2.00 0.86 16.42
C ASN A 123 -3.48 1.28 16.43
N LEU A 124 -3.82 2.42 15.81
CA LEU A 124 -5.21 2.87 15.68
C LEU A 124 -6.08 1.88 14.90
N ARG A 125 -5.58 1.33 13.78
CA ARG A 125 -6.28 0.30 13.01
C ARG A 125 -6.43 -1.00 13.80
N PHE A 126 -5.40 -1.40 14.55
CA PHE A 126 -5.48 -2.57 15.39
C PHE A 126 -6.57 -2.40 16.47
N TRP A 127 -6.55 -1.29 17.22
CA TRP A 127 -7.55 -1.04 18.25
C TRP A 127 -8.95 -0.80 17.69
N SER A 128 -9.10 -0.16 16.53
CA SER A 128 -10.41 -0.02 15.90
C SER A 128 -11.01 -1.37 15.54
N LEU A 129 -10.19 -2.33 15.07
CA LEU A 129 -10.60 -3.69 14.77
C LEU A 129 -10.99 -4.46 16.04
N VAL A 130 -10.20 -4.34 17.13
CA VAL A 130 -10.52 -4.92 18.44
C VAL A 130 -11.86 -4.39 18.98
N ILE A 131 -12.08 -3.07 18.93
CA ILE A 131 -13.32 -2.43 19.39
C ILE A 131 -14.51 -2.91 18.55
N ALA A 132 -14.39 -2.90 17.22
CA ALA A 132 -15.45 -3.34 16.32
C ALA A 132 -15.82 -4.82 16.57
N GLY A 133 -14.82 -5.70 16.72
CA GLY A 133 -15.05 -7.11 17.04
C GLY A 133 -15.73 -7.31 18.40
N SER A 134 -15.36 -6.52 19.40
CA SER A 134 -15.96 -6.56 20.74
C SER A 134 -17.43 -6.15 20.70
N VAL A 135 -17.77 -5.04 20.03
CA VAL A 135 -19.15 -4.57 19.87
C VAL A 135 -20.01 -5.60 19.13
N ALA A 136 -19.48 -6.20 18.06
CA ALA A 136 -20.18 -7.25 17.32
C ALA A 136 -20.47 -8.49 18.20
N THR A 137 -19.49 -8.92 19.00
CA THR A 137 -19.62 -10.06 19.91
C THR A 137 -20.68 -9.81 20.98
N VAL A 138 -20.65 -8.63 21.61
CA VAL A 138 -21.65 -8.25 22.62
C VAL A 138 -23.05 -8.16 22.01
N GLY A 139 -23.18 -7.59 20.81
CA GLY A 139 -24.45 -7.53 20.08
C GLY A 139 -25.02 -8.91 19.74
N LEU A 140 -24.17 -9.84 19.30
CA LEU A 140 -24.56 -11.23 19.04
C LEU A 140 -24.98 -11.96 20.32
N LEU A 141 -24.25 -11.77 21.41
CA LEU A 141 -24.60 -12.35 22.71
C LEU A 141 -25.94 -11.79 23.23
N TYR A 142 -26.15 -10.49 23.14
CA TYR A 142 -27.42 -9.86 23.51
C TYR A 142 -28.58 -10.42 22.68
N TYR A 143 -28.41 -10.54 21.36
CA TYR A 143 -29.42 -11.12 20.48
C TYR A 143 -29.72 -12.59 20.85
N ALA A 144 -28.69 -13.40 21.08
CA ALA A 144 -28.84 -14.80 21.43
C ALA A 144 -29.56 -15.02 22.77
N VAL A 145 -29.32 -14.15 23.75
CA VAL A 145 -29.88 -14.29 25.12
C VAL A 145 -31.24 -13.63 25.28
N VAL A 146 -31.45 -12.45 24.69
CA VAL A 146 -32.63 -11.61 24.94
C VAL A 146 -33.65 -11.70 23.81
N ALA A 147 -33.22 -11.66 22.56
CA ALA A 147 -34.14 -11.68 21.42
C ALA A 147 -34.70 -13.08 21.13
N LYS A 148 -33.98 -14.14 21.53
CA LYS A 148 -34.42 -15.54 21.38
C LYS A 148 -35.37 -16.01 22.49
N LYS A 149 -35.57 -15.21 23.55
CA LYS A 149 -36.47 -15.47 24.68
C LYS A 149 -37.88 -14.86 24.52
N LYS A 150 -38.13 -14.13 23.42
CA LYS A 150 -39.44 -13.66 22.99
C LYS A 150 -39.88 -14.43 21.75
#